data_AF-A0A2A4AM45-F1
#
_entry.id   AF-A0A2A4AM45-F1
#
_cell.length_a   1.000
_cell.length_b   1.000
_cell.length_c   1.000
_cell.angle_alpha   90.00
_cell.angle_beta   90.00
_cell.angle_gamma   90.00
#
_symmetry.space_group_name_H-M   'P 1'
#
loop_
_entity.id
_entity.type
_entity.pdbx_description
1 polymer ?
#
loop_
_entity_poly.entity_id
_entity_poly.type
_entity_poly.pdbx_seq_one_letter_code
_entity_poly.pdbx_strand_id
1 'polypeptide(L)'
;MSQQALAEISGVSRSQISNLERTDKALPLRADPQLSTMFKLAFALEVPPSALLPDAEHMLDEVTPFAPEYIDRRRFAAAAEF
;
A
#
# COMPACT_ATOMS: atom_id res chain seq x y z
N MET A 1 -12.52 -0.46 -16.65
CA MET A 1 -11.51 -1.35 -17.27
C MET A 1 -11.75 -2.78 -16.77
N SER A 2 -11.51 -3.83 -17.57
CA SER A 2 -11.62 -5.22 -17.09
C SER A 2 -10.34 -5.67 -16.37
N GLN A 3 -10.43 -6.65 -15.47
CA GLN A 3 -9.24 -7.22 -14.80
C GLN A 3 -8.23 -7.81 -15.80
N GLN A 4 -8.72 -8.36 -16.91
CA GLN A 4 -7.87 -8.92 -17.97
C GLN A 4 -7.09 -7.81 -18.68
N ALA A 5 -7.77 -6.71 -19.05
CA ALA A 5 -7.11 -5.56 -19.66
C ALA A 5 -6.09 -4.90 -18.71
N LEU A 6 -6.43 -4.77 -17.42
CA LEU A 6 -5.50 -4.25 -16.42
C LEU A 6 -4.27 -5.15 -16.25
N ALA A 7 -4.45 -6.48 -16.32
CA ALA A 7 -3.34 -7.42 -16.26
C ALA A 7 -2.37 -7.25 -17.43
N GLU A 8 -2.90 -7.08 -18.64
CA GLU A 8 -2.12 -6.86 -19.85
C GLU A 8 -1.31 -5.56 -19.80
N ILE A 9 -1.91 -4.47 -19.30
CA ILE A 9 -1.25 -3.16 -19.23
C ILE A 9 -0.23 -3.09 -18.08
N SER A 10 -0.57 -3.62 -16.90
CA SER A 10 0.27 -3.50 -15.70
C SER A 10 1.36 -4.57 -15.58
N GLY A 11 1.25 -5.67 -16.33
CA GLY A 11 2.08 -6.87 -16.15
C GLY A 11 1.84 -7.59 -14.81
N VAL A 12 0.78 -7.24 -14.08
CA VAL A 12 0.32 -7.95 -12.88
C VAL A 12 -0.68 -9.02 -13.30
N SER A 13 -0.60 -10.22 -12.73
CA SER A 13 -1.51 -11.29 -13.18
C SER A 13 -2.97 -10.99 -12.84
N ARG A 14 -3.90 -11.42 -13.71
CA ARG A 14 -5.35 -11.27 -13.48
C ARG A 14 -5.79 -11.86 -12.14
N SER A 15 -5.19 -12.98 -11.70
CA SER A 15 -5.51 -13.60 -10.41
C SER A 15 -5.06 -12.76 -9.22
N GLN A 16 -3.90 -12.09 -9.31
CA GLN A 16 -3.46 -11.14 -8.29
C GLN A 16 -4.39 -9.93 -8.21
N ILE A 17 -4.80 -9.37 -9.36
CA ILE A 17 -5.79 -8.27 -9.40
C ILE A 17 -7.11 -8.72 -8.77
N SER A 18 -7.61 -9.91 -9.13
CA SER A 18 -8.84 -10.45 -8.53
C SER A 18 -8.73 -10.73 -7.02
N ASN A 19 -7.54 -11.09 -6.52
CA ASN A 19 -7.30 -11.22 -5.08
C ASN A 19 -7.33 -9.84 -4.38
N LEU A 20 -6.78 -8.80 -5.01
CA LEU A 20 -6.71 -7.45 -4.47
C LEU A 20 -8.08 -6.77 -4.40
N GLU A 21 -8.93 -6.96 -5.41
CA GLU A 21 -10.29 -6.40 -5.44
C GLU A 21 -11.26 -7.08 -4.46
N ARG A 22 -10.86 -8.24 -3.91
CA ARG A 22 -11.72 -9.05 -3.05
C ARG A 22 -11.94 -8.35 -1.71
N THR A 23 -13.02 -7.58 -1.64
CA THR A 23 -13.41 -6.79 -0.47
C THR A 23 -14.34 -7.62 0.40
N ASP A 24 -13.84 -8.65 1.07
CA ASP A 24 -14.69 -9.46 1.95
C ASP A 24 -14.40 -9.13 3.41
N LYS A 25 -15.34 -8.41 4.05
CA LYS A 25 -15.23 -8.00 5.46
C LYS A 25 -15.17 -9.19 6.43
N ALA A 26 -15.57 -10.37 5.98
CA ALA A 26 -15.66 -11.59 6.78
C ALA A 26 -14.39 -12.47 6.74
N LEU A 27 -13.45 -12.21 5.83
CA LEU A 27 -12.22 -13.00 5.71
C LEU A 27 -11.05 -12.31 6.44
N PRO A 28 -10.34 -13.00 7.34
CA PRO A 28 -9.18 -12.44 8.03
C PRO A 28 -7.97 -12.20 7.11
N LEU A 29 -8.05 -12.65 5.84
CA LEU A 29 -6.94 -12.60 4.90
C LEU A 29 -7.14 -11.46 3.90
N ARG A 30 -6.66 -10.27 4.25
CA ARG A 30 -6.48 -9.18 3.29
C ARG A 30 -5.28 -9.48 2.40
N ALA A 31 -5.36 -9.11 1.12
CA ALA A 31 -4.20 -9.16 0.25
C ALA A 31 -3.11 -8.20 0.75
N ASP A 32 -1.86 -8.67 0.78
CA ASP A 32 -0.67 -7.88 1.14
C ASP A 32 0.23 -7.72 -0.11
N PRO A 33 -0.13 -6.82 -1.04
CA PRO A 33 0.65 -6.62 -2.26
C PRO A 33 2.02 -6.00 -1.93
N GLN A 34 3.05 -6.46 -2.65
CA GLN A 34 4.30 -5.72 -2.68
C GLN A 34 4.07 -4.29 -3.20
N LEU A 35 4.86 -3.33 -2.68
CA LEU A 35 4.78 -1.93 -3.11
C LEU A 35 4.94 -1.78 -4.63
N SER A 36 5.82 -2.57 -5.25
CA SER A 36 6.02 -2.60 -6.70
C SER A 36 4.74 -2.93 -7.49
N THR A 37 3.90 -3.82 -6.96
CA THR A 37 2.59 -4.15 -7.52
C THR A 37 1.66 -2.94 -7.48
N MET A 38 1.63 -2.22 -6.36
CA MET A 38 0.81 -1.00 -6.22
C MET A 38 1.20 0.07 -7.24
N PHE A 39 2.50 0.32 -7.43
CA PHE A 39 2.99 1.28 -8.42
C PHE A 39 2.67 0.88 -9.86
N LYS A 40 2.80 -0.41 -10.22
CA LYS A 40 2.45 -0.89 -11.57
C LYS A 40 0.96 -0.72 -11.87
N LEU A 41 0.10 -1.04 -10.90
CA LEU A 41 -1.35 -0.88 -11.04
C LEU A 41 -1.72 0.60 -11.13
N ALA A 42 -1.15 1.46 -10.29
CA ALA A 42 -1.39 2.90 -10.31
C ALA A 42 -0.99 3.53 -11.64
N PHE A 43 0.20 3.15 -12.17
CA PHE A 43 0.67 3.59 -13.48
C PHE A 43 -0.30 3.16 -14.60
N ALA A 44 -0.72 1.89 -14.60
CA ALA A 44 -1.67 1.36 -15.58
C ALA A 44 -3.08 1.99 -15.48
N LEU A 45 -3.44 2.51 -14.31
CA LEU A 45 -4.71 3.20 -14.05
C LEU A 45 -4.63 4.72 -14.23
N GLU A 46 -3.44 5.26 -14.52
CA GLU A 46 -3.18 6.71 -14.64
C GLU A 46 -3.58 7.51 -13.38
N VAL A 47 -3.38 6.91 -12.21
CA VAL A 47 -3.65 7.55 -10.90
C VAL A 47 -2.39 7.56 -10.04
N PRO A 48 -2.26 8.49 -9.07
CA PRO A 48 -1.18 8.41 -8.09
C PRO A 48 -1.30 7.13 -7.24
N PRO A 49 -0.18 6.51 -6.80
CA PRO A 49 -0.23 5.30 -5.96
C PRO A 49 -1.03 5.45 -4.67
N SER A 50 -1.11 6.67 -4.12
CA SER A 50 -1.92 6.97 -2.94
C SER A 50 -3.41 6.67 -3.14
N ALA A 51 -3.94 6.80 -4.35
CA ALA A 51 -5.35 6.50 -4.65
C ALA A 51 -5.71 5.01 -4.50
N LEU A 52 -4.70 4.13 -4.40
CA LEU A 52 -4.89 2.69 -4.18
C LEU A 52 -4.68 2.27 -2.72
N LEU A 53 -4.24 3.19 -1.85
CA LEU A 53 -4.04 2.91 -0.45
C LEU A 53 -5.37 3.04 0.31
N PRO A 54 -5.68 2.12 1.24
CA PRO A 54 -6.88 2.22 2.07
C PRO A 54 -6.83 3.51 2.91
N ASP A 55 -7.91 4.27 2.93
CA ASP A 55 -8.05 5.51 3.72
C ASP A 55 -6.91 6.53 3.51
N ALA A 56 -6.30 6.57 2.33
CA ALA A 56 -5.20 7.48 2.01
C ALA A 56 -5.55 8.97 2.23
N GLU A 57 -6.83 9.32 2.07
CA GLU A 57 -7.35 10.67 2.26
C GLU A 57 -7.59 11.02 3.73
N HIS A 58 -7.89 10.02 4.59
CA HIS A 58 -8.05 10.22 6.04
C HIS A 58 -6.73 10.08 6.81
N MET A 59 -5.72 9.43 6.23
CA MET A 59 -4.44 9.22 6.91
C MET A 59 -3.72 10.51 7.29
N LEU A 60 -3.95 11.64 6.61
CA LEU A 60 -3.17 12.86 6.84
C LEU A 60 -3.70 13.77 7.96
N ASP A 61 -4.99 13.67 8.31
CA ASP A 61 -5.57 14.48 9.40
C ASP A 61 -5.25 13.89 10.79
N GLU A 62 -4.88 12.60 10.86
CA GLU A 62 -4.60 11.89 12.11
C GLU A 62 -3.19 11.27 12.18
N VAL A 63 -2.22 11.66 11.32
CA VAL A 63 -0.82 11.35 11.61
C VAL A 63 -0.37 12.23 12.76
N THR A 64 -0.65 11.76 13.98
CA THR A 64 0.09 12.22 15.14
C THR A 64 1.55 11.86 14.90
N PRO A 65 2.48 12.84 14.89
CA PRO A 65 3.88 12.52 14.83
C PRO A 65 4.20 11.58 16.00
N PHE A 66 5.07 10.59 15.76
CA PHE A 66 5.58 9.80 16.86
C PHE A 66 6.10 10.74 17.96
N ALA A 67 5.80 10.42 19.22
CA ALA A 67 6.26 11.24 20.35
C ALA A 67 7.77 11.54 20.20
N PRO A 68 8.23 12.78 20.43
CA PRO A 68 9.64 13.13 20.26
C PRO A 68 10.59 12.17 21.01
N GLU A 69 10.20 11.75 22.21
CA GLU A 69 10.94 10.77 23.02
C GLU A 69 11.10 9.39 22.34
N TYR A 70 10.09 8.94 21.58
CA TYR A 70 10.17 7.70 20.80
C TYR A 70 11.16 7.85 19.64
N ILE A 71 11.11 8.99 18.95
CA ILE A 71 12.01 9.28 17.83
C ILE A 71 13.46 9.33 18.32
N ASP A 72 13.72 10.03 19.41
CA ASP A 72 15.05 10.16 20.00
C ASP A 72 15.58 8.80 20.44
N ARG A 73 14.79 8.01 21.20
CA ARG A 73 15.20 6.67 21.65
C ARG A 73 15.59 5.76 20.49
N ARG A 74 14.81 5.75 19.40
CA ARG A 74 15.09 4.91 18.23
C ARG A 74 16.35 5.37 17.48
N ARG A 75 16.57 6.68 17.37
CA ARG A 75 17.76 7.25 16.73
C ARG A 75 19.04 6.96 17.52
N PHE A 76 18.99 7.06 18.85
CA PHE A 76 20.15 6.75 19.69
C PHE A 76 20.45 5.25 19.77
N ALA A 77 19.43 4.39 19.78
CA ALA A 77 19.64 2.93 19.71
C ALA A 77 20.32 2.52 18.40
N ALA A 78 19.91 3.09 17.26
CA ALA A 78 20.53 2.82 15.96
C ALA A 78 21.96 3.40 15.81
N ALA A 79 22.29 4.44 16.58
CA ALA A 79 23.63 5.05 16.59
C ALA A 79 24.62 4.34 17.54
N ALA A 80 24.14 3.50 18.45
CA ALA A 80 24.96 2.75 19.41
C ALA A 80 25.41 1.37 18.88
N GLU A 81 24.99 0.99 17.66
CA GLU A 81 25.37 -0.26 16.98
C GLU A 81 26.57 -0.09 16.02
N PHE A 82 27.27 1.05 16.08
CA PHE A 82 28.52 1.34 15.35
C PHE A 82 29.60 1.87 16.31
#